data_AF-A0A2V2ZVH6-F1
#
_entry.id   AF-A0A2V2ZVH6-F1
#
_cell.length_a   1.000
_cell.length_b   1.000
_cell.length_c   1.000
_cell.angle_alpha   90.00
_cell.angle_beta   90.00
_cell.angle_gamma   90.00
#
_symmetry.space_group_name_H-M   'P 1'
#
loop_
_entity.id
_entity.type
_entity.pdbx_description
1 polymer ?
#
loop_
_entity_poly.entity_id
_entity_poly.type
_entity_poly.pdbx_seq_one_letter_code
_entity_poly.pdbx_strand_id
1 'polypeptide(L)'
;MIKNISLALLYSFVLSCTGQESKLQLQNIKEINSLKDKPCNITDAGDGTKSNYDDLSPEFINKAKKVLEQRKFQFPDENTFNQKILDVFSFNLKDYKNSIIALRPAMFPEVAIKENKFIFIQDAGAAEPEFMNPDLLYHFNSYIFYNTPVSYVWLQTNNSSLLYDLVVYYGYNKDKKLVESVFKKFDLIVFPIWSS
;
A
#
# COMPACT_ATOMS: atom_id res chain seq x y z
N MET A 1 43.96 74.72 4.64
CA MET A 1 43.41 75.66 5.64
C MET A 1 41.94 75.84 5.35
N ILE A 2 41.04 75.43 6.25
CA ILE A 2 39.56 75.63 6.21
C ILE A 2 38.83 74.93 5.02
N LYS A 3 37.55 74.49 5.07
CA LYS A 3 36.73 73.76 6.08
C LYS A 3 35.34 73.49 5.43
N ASN A 4 34.77 72.27 5.52
CA ASN A 4 33.31 71.97 5.37
C ASN A 4 32.67 72.29 3.98
N ILE A 5 31.42 71.93 3.56
CA ILE A 5 30.26 71.09 4.00
C ILE A 5 29.41 70.80 2.72
N SER A 6 28.53 69.80 2.52
CA SER A 6 28.14 68.55 3.24
C SER A 6 27.26 67.67 2.32
N LEU A 7 26.86 66.46 2.79
CA LEU A 7 25.70 65.63 2.35
C LEU A 7 25.73 65.02 0.91
N ALA A 8 25.12 63.86 0.61
CA ALA A 8 24.37 62.89 1.43
C ALA A 8 24.26 61.48 0.76
N LEU A 9 23.91 60.45 1.57
CA LEU A 9 23.20 59.19 1.23
C LEU A 9 23.85 58.19 0.24
N LEU A 10 23.56 56.87 0.28
CA LEU A 10 23.54 55.91 1.41
C LEU A 10 23.44 54.46 0.87
N TYR A 11 23.54 53.47 1.77
CA TYR A 11 23.17 52.06 1.65
C TYR A 11 23.82 51.18 0.57
N SER A 12 24.84 50.47 1.04
CA SER A 12 25.09 49.06 0.70
C SER A 12 23.83 48.19 0.85
N PHE A 13 23.63 47.24 -0.07
CA PHE A 13 22.88 46.01 0.21
C PHE A 13 23.60 44.78 -0.33
N VAL A 14 24.11 43.96 0.58
CA VAL A 14 24.64 42.61 0.29
C VAL A 14 23.70 41.61 0.96
N LEU A 15 22.75 41.06 0.21
CA LEU A 15 21.90 39.94 0.61
C LEU A 15 21.79 38.99 -0.59
N SER A 16 22.50 37.85 -0.59
CA SER A 16 22.22 36.63 0.20
C SER A 16 21.26 35.70 -0.55
N CYS A 17 21.82 34.95 -1.52
CA CYS A 17 21.12 33.90 -2.26
C CYS A 17 21.06 32.59 -1.44
N THR A 18 20.37 32.60 -0.30
CA THR A 18 20.21 31.42 0.59
C THR A 18 18.76 31.29 1.10
N GLY A 19 17.79 31.40 0.20
CA GLY A 19 16.36 31.51 0.54
C GLY A 19 15.43 30.38 0.07
N GLN A 20 15.95 29.33 -0.57
CA GLN A 20 15.12 28.34 -1.30
C GLN A 20 15.14 26.92 -0.68
N GLU A 21 16.30 26.44 -0.22
CA GLU A 21 16.41 25.12 0.43
C GLU A 21 15.61 25.04 1.74
N SER A 22 15.68 26.09 2.56
CA SER A 22 14.98 26.17 3.85
C SER A 22 13.46 26.13 3.71
N LYS A 23 12.90 26.66 2.61
CA LYS A 23 11.46 26.58 2.34
C LYS A 23 11.03 25.17 1.94
N LEU A 24 11.79 24.49 1.08
CA LEU A 24 11.54 23.10 0.70
C LEU A 24 11.62 22.17 1.92
N GLN A 25 12.66 22.30 2.75
CA GLN A 25 12.77 21.53 3.98
C GLN A 25 11.61 21.80 4.95
N LEU A 26 11.24 23.07 5.16
CA LEU A 26 10.14 23.44 6.06
C LEU A 26 8.76 23.00 5.54
N GLN A 27 8.55 22.95 4.22
CA GLN A 27 7.35 22.39 3.61
C GLN A 27 7.30 20.87 3.82
N ASN A 28 8.37 20.13 3.49
CA ASN A 28 8.44 18.68 3.71
C ASN A 28 8.22 18.32 5.19
N ILE A 29 8.81 19.08 6.13
CA ILE A 29 8.62 18.87 7.57
C ILE A 29 7.17 19.14 7.99
N LYS A 30 6.51 20.17 7.44
CA LYS A 30 5.07 20.41 7.71
C LYS A 30 4.18 19.31 7.14
N GLU A 31 4.49 18.82 5.95
CA GLU A 31 3.74 17.76 5.28
C GLU A 31 3.86 16.44 6.07
N ILE A 32 5.09 16.04 6.43
CA ILE A 32 5.38 14.87 7.30
C ILE A 32 4.67 14.99 8.65
N ASN A 33 4.67 16.17 9.29
CA ASN A 33 3.97 16.41 10.56
C ASN A 33 2.43 16.46 10.44
N SER A 34 1.87 16.37 9.22
CA SER A 34 0.42 16.22 8.99
C SER A 34 -0.01 14.77 8.69
N LEU A 35 0.96 13.87 8.45
CA LEU A 35 0.70 12.46 8.20
C LEU A 35 0.29 11.75 9.49
N LYS A 36 -0.68 10.84 9.37
CA LYS A 36 -1.21 10.07 10.49
C LYS A 36 -0.29 8.91 10.84
N ASP A 37 -0.29 8.55 12.12
CA ASP A 37 0.15 7.22 12.54
C ASP A 37 -0.85 6.16 12.10
N LYS A 38 -0.35 4.94 11.86
CA LYS A 38 -1.02 3.92 11.06
C LYS A 38 -1.98 3.06 11.91
N PRO A 39 -3.30 3.02 11.59
CA PRO A 39 -4.32 2.45 12.49
C PRO A 39 -4.34 0.92 12.55
N CYS A 40 -3.88 0.22 11.52
CA CYS A 40 -4.08 -1.23 11.36
C CYS A 40 -2.77 -2.05 11.44
N ASN A 41 -1.70 -1.49 12.00
CA ASN A 41 -0.38 -2.12 11.91
C ASN A 41 -0.08 -3.17 12.96
N ILE A 42 -0.63 -2.96 14.15
CA ILE A 42 -0.53 -3.85 15.29
C ILE A 42 -1.92 -4.48 15.43
N THR A 43 -2.00 -5.80 15.25
CA THR A 43 -3.25 -6.55 15.40
C THR A 43 -3.14 -7.46 16.62
N ASP A 44 -4.03 -7.24 17.59
CA ASP A 44 -4.26 -8.13 18.73
C ASP A 44 -5.46 -9.01 18.39
N ALA A 45 -5.26 -10.33 18.31
CA ALA A 45 -6.33 -11.28 17.99
C ALA A 45 -7.18 -11.67 19.21
N GLY A 46 -6.85 -11.18 20.41
CA GLY A 46 -7.59 -11.45 21.65
C GLY A 46 -7.28 -12.79 22.32
N ASP A 47 -6.54 -13.67 21.64
CA ASP A 47 -5.94 -14.91 22.17
C ASP A 47 -4.55 -14.68 22.80
N GLY A 48 -4.00 -13.46 22.67
CA GLY A 48 -2.64 -13.08 23.05
C GLY A 48 -1.66 -12.98 21.87
N THR A 49 -2.05 -13.45 20.69
CA THR A 49 -1.26 -13.34 19.46
C THR A 49 -1.25 -11.89 18.96
N LYS A 50 -0.05 -11.33 18.80
CA LYS A 50 0.16 -9.98 18.29
C LYS A 50 1.06 -9.98 17.07
N SER A 51 0.54 -9.49 15.95
CA SER A 51 1.32 -9.21 14.75
C SER A 51 1.65 -7.72 14.70
N ASN A 52 2.92 -7.36 14.50
CA ASN A 52 3.31 -5.99 14.18
C ASN A 52 3.95 -5.93 12.79
N TYR A 53 3.31 -5.22 11.87
CA TYR A 53 3.82 -5.03 10.50
C TYR A 53 4.62 -3.72 10.32
N ASP A 54 4.99 -2.99 11.40
CA ASP A 54 6.17 -2.09 11.36
C ASP A 54 7.48 -2.89 11.43
N ASP A 55 7.50 -4.02 12.15
CA ASP A 55 8.69 -4.87 12.36
C ASP A 55 8.89 -5.92 11.26
N LEU A 56 8.17 -5.81 10.12
CA LEU A 56 8.26 -6.77 9.01
C LEU A 56 9.68 -6.78 8.43
N SER A 57 10.44 -7.83 8.74
CA SER A 57 11.88 -7.90 8.50
C SER A 57 12.28 -7.55 7.06
N PRO A 58 13.27 -6.65 6.86
CA PRO A 58 13.79 -6.30 5.55
C PRO A 58 14.28 -7.50 4.73
N GLU A 59 14.67 -8.61 5.36
CA GLU A 59 15.06 -9.83 4.65
C GLU A 59 13.87 -10.46 3.92
N PHE A 60 12.69 -10.50 4.55
CA PHE A 60 11.47 -11.02 3.93
C PHE A 60 10.99 -10.13 2.79
N ILE A 61 11.07 -8.80 2.95
CA ILE A 61 10.75 -7.84 1.90
C ILE A 61 11.71 -8.02 0.71
N ASN A 62 13.01 -8.19 0.95
CA ASN A 62 13.99 -8.46 -0.10
C ASN A 62 13.81 -9.83 -0.76
N LYS A 63 13.42 -10.87 -0.03
CA LYS A 63 13.07 -12.21 -0.55
C LYS A 63 11.85 -12.13 -1.47
N ALA A 64 10.81 -11.39 -1.08
CA ALA A 64 9.61 -11.14 -1.90
C ALA A 64 9.92 -10.34 -3.17
N LYS A 65 10.72 -9.27 -3.05
CA LYS A 65 11.17 -8.47 -4.19
C LYS A 65 11.96 -9.31 -5.20
N LYS A 66 12.91 -10.14 -4.74
CA LYS A 66 13.68 -11.06 -5.59
C LYS A 66 12.80 -12.06 -6.35
N VAL A 67 11.77 -12.61 -5.71
CA VAL A 67 10.80 -13.52 -6.37
C VAL A 67 10.06 -12.81 -7.51
N LEU A 68 9.61 -11.58 -7.28
CA LEU A 68 8.93 -10.76 -8.29
C LEU A 68 9.89 -10.40 -9.45
N GLU A 69 11.13 -9.99 -9.13
CA GLU A 69 12.18 -9.70 -10.12
C GLU A 69 12.54 -10.90 -11.00
N GLN A 70 12.74 -12.08 -10.39
CA GLN A 70 13.01 -13.34 -11.11
C GLN A 70 11.88 -13.72 -12.06
N ARG A 71 10.63 -13.45 -11.68
CA ARG A 71 9.43 -13.65 -12.50
C ARG A 71 9.16 -12.50 -13.49
N LYS A 72 10.07 -11.53 -13.60
CA LYS A 72 9.98 -10.36 -14.50
C LYS A 72 8.72 -9.51 -14.27
N PHE A 73 8.22 -9.50 -13.03
CA PHE A 73 7.13 -8.62 -12.63
C PHE A 73 7.51 -7.17 -12.92
N GLN A 74 6.61 -6.44 -13.57
CA GLN A 74 6.77 -5.01 -13.80
C GLN A 74 6.34 -4.29 -12.53
N PHE A 75 7.27 -3.61 -11.86
CA PHE A 75 6.91 -2.80 -10.70
C PHE A 75 6.25 -1.49 -11.18
N PRO A 76 5.08 -1.12 -10.66
CA PRO A 76 4.41 0.13 -11.04
C PRO A 76 5.21 1.36 -10.61
N ASP A 77 5.01 2.48 -11.30
CA ASP A 77 5.44 3.79 -10.81
C ASP A 77 4.66 4.19 -9.54
N GLU A 78 5.08 5.28 -8.91
CA GLU A 78 4.49 5.70 -7.63
C GLU A 78 3.03 6.18 -7.73
N ASN A 79 2.64 6.82 -8.83
CA ASN A 79 1.26 7.25 -9.02
C ASN A 79 0.37 6.06 -9.35
N THR A 80 0.81 5.16 -10.24
CA THR A 80 0.10 3.91 -10.52
C THR A 80 -0.04 3.05 -9.26
N PHE A 81 1.01 2.93 -8.45
CA PHE A 81 0.96 2.19 -7.17
C PHE A 81 -0.08 2.81 -6.21
N ASN A 82 0.07 4.11 -5.88
CA ASN A 82 -0.84 4.78 -4.95
C ASN A 82 -2.30 4.77 -5.44
N GLN A 83 -2.54 5.03 -6.73
CA GLN A 83 -3.90 5.00 -7.30
C GLN A 83 -4.49 3.60 -7.24
N LYS A 84 -3.71 2.55 -7.52
CA LYS A 84 -4.19 1.16 -7.42
C LYS A 84 -4.50 0.74 -5.99
N ILE A 85 -3.77 1.23 -4.99
CA ILE A 85 -4.10 0.90 -3.60
C ILE A 85 -5.37 1.63 -3.13
N LEU A 86 -5.55 2.89 -3.53
CA LEU A 86 -6.81 3.61 -3.32
C LEU A 86 -7.99 2.96 -4.05
N ASP A 87 -7.78 2.51 -5.30
CA ASP A 87 -8.83 1.93 -6.15
C ASP A 87 -9.30 0.53 -5.72
N VAL A 88 -8.40 -0.30 -5.18
CA VAL A 88 -8.64 -1.73 -4.93
C VAL A 88 -8.83 -2.03 -3.44
N PHE A 89 -8.16 -1.29 -2.55
CA PHE A 89 -8.22 -1.48 -1.11
C PHE A 89 -8.92 -0.33 -0.37
N SER A 90 -9.50 0.63 -1.10
CA SER A 90 -10.15 1.83 -0.55
C SER A 90 -9.23 2.66 0.39
N PHE A 91 -7.91 2.55 0.22
CA PHE A 91 -6.92 3.02 1.20
C PHE A 91 -5.93 4.03 0.60
N ASN A 92 -5.89 5.24 1.16
CA ASN A 92 -4.95 6.29 0.71
C ASN A 92 -3.59 6.18 1.42
N LEU A 93 -2.59 5.61 0.73
CA LEU A 93 -1.22 5.47 1.25
C LEU A 93 -0.47 6.80 1.49
N LYS A 94 -0.96 7.91 0.91
CA LYS A 94 -0.34 9.23 1.04
C LYS A 94 -0.65 9.91 2.39
N ASP A 95 -1.65 9.44 3.13
CA ASP A 95 -2.02 10.01 4.44
C ASP A 95 -1.12 9.52 5.60
N TYR A 96 -0.15 8.62 5.32
CA TYR A 96 0.60 7.88 6.33
C TYR A 96 2.11 7.92 6.07
N LYS A 97 2.90 8.10 7.13
CA LYS A 97 4.36 8.22 7.05
C LYS A 97 5.10 6.90 6.86
N ASN A 98 4.56 5.78 7.36
CA ASN A 98 5.18 4.45 7.28
C ASN A 98 5.40 4.03 5.82
N SER A 99 6.50 3.35 5.52
CA SER A 99 6.79 2.81 4.18
C SER A 99 6.19 1.41 3.96
N ILE A 100 5.99 0.66 5.04
CA ILE A 100 5.27 -0.62 5.04
C ILE A 100 3.84 -0.33 5.54
N ILE A 101 2.78 -0.71 4.80
CA ILE A 101 1.38 -0.42 5.15
C ILE A 101 0.48 -1.66 5.03
N ALA A 102 0.19 -2.33 6.15
CA ALA A 102 -0.90 -3.29 6.28
C ALA A 102 -2.25 -2.60 6.04
N LEU A 103 -3.07 -3.18 5.16
CA LEU A 103 -4.27 -2.57 4.60
C LEU A 103 -5.57 -2.94 5.34
N ARG A 104 -5.54 -3.96 6.19
CA ARG A 104 -6.62 -4.35 7.11
C ARG A 104 -6.07 -4.90 8.43
N PRO A 105 -6.84 -4.83 9.54
CA PRO A 105 -6.53 -5.58 10.75
C PRO A 105 -6.89 -7.05 10.55
N ALA A 106 -5.90 -7.87 10.17
CA ALA A 106 -5.99 -9.32 10.09
C ALA A 106 -4.64 -9.96 10.47
N MET A 107 -4.64 -11.24 10.86
CA MET A 107 -3.40 -11.98 11.19
C MET A 107 -2.44 -12.05 9.99
N PHE A 108 -2.99 -12.26 8.78
CA PHE A 108 -2.27 -12.28 7.50
C PHE A 108 -2.89 -11.24 6.55
N PRO A 109 -2.62 -9.94 6.72
CA PRO A 109 -3.21 -8.90 5.90
C PRO A 109 -2.40 -8.68 4.62
N GLU A 110 -3.00 -7.98 3.66
CA GLU A 110 -2.29 -7.42 2.52
C GLU A 110 -1.43 -6.23 2.98
N VAL A 111 -0.13 -6.23 2.66
CA VAL A 111 0.83 -5.22 3.14
C VAL A 111 1.49 -4.50 1.98
N ALA A 112 1.14 -3.23 1.77
CA ALA A 112 1.73 -2.37 0.76
C ALA A 112 3.16 -1.94 1.14
N ILE A 113 4.15 -2.31 0.32
CA ILE A 113 5.56 -1.94 0.49
C ILE A 113 5.86 -0.73 -0.41
N LYS A 114 5.70 0.50 0.09
CA LYS A 114 5.78 1.76 -0.70
C LYS A 114 7.12 1.95 -1.40
N GLU A 115 8.23 1.64 -0.73
CA GLU A 115 9.59 1.77 -1.28
C GLU A 115 9.86 0.84 -2.47
N ASN A 116 9.17 -0.31 -2.53
CA ASN A 116 9.39 -1.31 -3.57
C ASN A 116 8.17 -1.51 -4.47
N LYS A 117 7.06 -0.81 -4.20
CA LYS A 117 5.86 -0.67 -5.03
C LYS A 117 5.18 -2.00 -5.36
N PHE A 118 5.11 -2.90 -4.37
CA PHE A 118 4.37 -4.16 -4.44
C PHE A 118 3.54 -4.39 -3.17
N ILE A 119 2.58 -5.32 -3.23
CA ILE A 119 1.86 -5.84 -2.07
C ILE A 119 2.51 -7.15 -1.63
N PHE A 120 3.00 -7.18 -0.39
CA PHE A 120 3.36 -8.42 0.29
C PHE A 120 2.09 -9.10 0.83
N ILE A 121 2.03 -10.42 0.69
CA ILE A 121 1.01 -11.30 1.28
C ILE A 121 1.71 -12.57 1.78
N GLN A 122 1.20 -13.12 2.88
CA GLN A 122 1.57 -14.44 3.38
C GLN A 122 0.57 -15.47 2.88
N ASP A 123 1.00 -16.72 2.77
CA ASP A 123 0.11 -17.84 2.46
C ASP A 123 -0.49 -18.36 3.78
N ALA A 124 -1.75 -17.98 4.05
CA ALA A 124 -2.45 -18.38 5.27
C ALA A 124 -2.74 -19.89 5.37
N GLY A 125 -2.48 -20.67 4.31
CA GLY A 125 -2.53 -22.13 4.31
C GLY A 125 -1.18 -22.81 4.57
N ALA A 126 -0.10 -22.06 4.76
CA ALA A 126 1.24 -22.61 4.94
C ALA A 126 1.46 -23.18 6.35
N ALA A 127 2.28 -24.24 6.43
CA ALA A 127 2.67 -24.86 7.70
C ALA A 127 3.68 -24.03 8.52
N GLU A 128 4.36 -23.06 7.89
CA GLU A 128 5.35 -22.18 8.50
C GLU A 128 4.95 -20.71 8.22
N PRO A 129 4.84 -19.83 9.23
CA PRO A 129 4.53 -18.40 9.00
C PRO A 129 5.55 -17.67 8.12
N GLU A 130 6.79 -18.15 8.10
CA GLU A 130 7.88 -17.62 7.28
C GLU A 130 7.86 -18.10 5.80
N PHE A 131 6.91 -18.98 5.46
CA PHE A 131 6.73 -19.46 4.09
C PHE A 131 6.11 -18.37 3.21
N MET A 132 6.72 -18.19 2.05
CA MET A 132 6.31 -17.19 1.05
C MET A 132 6.05 -17.92 -0.26
N ASN A 133 4.77 -18.14 -0.56
CA ASN A 133 4.33 -18.79 -1.79
C ASN A 133 4.67 -17.91 -3.02
N PRO A 134 5.61 -18.34 -3.91
CA PRO A 134 6.09 -17.49 -5.00
C PRO A 134 5.06 -17.23 -6.10
N ASP A 135 4.16 -18.19 -6.33
CA ASP A 135 3.08 -18.09 -7.32
C ASP A 135 1.97 -17.18 -6.82
N LEU A 136 1.58 -17.32 -5.55
CA LEU A 136 0.61 -16.46 -4.90
C LEU A 136 1.04 -14.98 -4.93
N LEU A 137 2.28 -14.70 -4.48
CA LEU A 137 2.83 -13.34 -4.48
C LEU A 137 2.84 -12.73 -5.89
N TYR A 138 3.30 -13.50 -6.90
CA TYR A 138 3.37 -13.03 -8.28
C TYR A 138 1.99 -12.80 -8.91
N HIS A 139 1.07 -13.76 -8.79
CA HIS A 139 -0.25 -13.67 -9.40
C HIS A 139 -1.10 -12.59 -8.73
N PHE A 140 -1.05 -12.45 -7.40
CA PHE A 140 -1.75 -11.37 -6.70
C PHE A 140 -1.29 -9.98 -7.19
N ASN A 141 0.02 -9.69 -7.15
CA ASN A 141 0.55 -8.42 -7.63
C ASN A 141 0.21 -8.15 -9.11
N SER A 142 0.35 -9.16 -9.97
CA SER A 142 0.01 -9.05 -11.40
C SER A 142 -1.49 -8.79 -11.64
N TYR A 143 -2.38 -9.35 -10.81
CA TYR A 143 -3.82 -9.06 -10.87
C TYR A 143 -4.13 -7.64 -10.37
N ILE A 144 -3.67 -7.28 -9.17
CA ILE A 144 -3.94 -5.96 -8.55
C ILE A 144 -3.48 -4.81 -9.46
N PHE A 145 -2.22 -4.83 -9.93
CA PHE A 145 -1.67 -3.71 -10.69
C PHE A 145 -2.06 -3.73 -12.17
N TYR A 146 -2.16 -4.90 -12.81
CA TYR A 146 -2.31 -4.99 -14.28
C TYR A 146 -3.57 -5.73 -14.77
N ASN A 147 -4.45 -6.19 -13.86
CA ASN A 147 -5.60 -7.05 -14.17
C ASN A 147 -5.26 -8.21 -15.13
N THR A 148 -4.12 -8.88 -14.88
CA THR A 148 -3.64 -9.97 -15.74
C THR A 148 -4.60 -11.16 -15.73
N PRO A 149 -5.23 -11.54 -16.86
CA PRO A 149 -6.28 -12.58 -16.86
C PRO A 149 -5.80 -13.96 -16.43
N VAL A 150 -4.55 -14.32 -16.74
CA VAL A 150 -3.93 -15.57 -16.27
C VAL A 150 -3.86 -15.60 -14.74
N SER A 151 -3.52 -14.47 -14.13
CA SER A 151 -3.45 -14.33 -12.67
C SER A 151 -4.82 -14.32 -12.01
N TYR A 152 -5.83 -13.71 -12.63
CA TYR A 152 -7.23 -13.85 -12.19
C TYR A 152 -7.63 -15.34 -12.12
N VAL A 153 -7.36 -16.11 -13.18
CA VAL A 153 -7.70 -17.54 -13.22
C VAL A 153 -6.90 -18.35 -12.20
N TRP A 154 -5.59 -18.07 -12.05
CA TRP A 154 -4.77 -18.75 -11.04
C TRP A 154 -5.28 -18.47 -9.62
N LEU A 155 -5.61 -17.21 -9.29
CA LEU A 155 -6.17 -16.85 -7.98
C LEU A 155 -7.57 -17.45 -7.78
N GLN A 156 -8.41 -17.48 -8.81
CA GLN A 156 -9.75 -18.09 -8.74
C GLN A 156 -9.69 -19.60 -8.44
N THR A 157 -8.68 -20.31 -8.97
CA THR A 157 -8.48 -21.74 -8.70
C THR A 157 -7.81 -22.02 -7.36
N ASN A 158 -6.75 -21.27 -7.00
CA ASN A 158 -5.88 -21.63 -5.87
C ASN A 158 -6.15 -20.83 -4.59
N ASN A 159 -6.64 -19.58 -4.69
CA ASN A 159 -6.71 -18.62 -3.59
C ASN A 159 -7.97 -17.72 -3.71
N SER A 160 -9.15 -18.32 -3.94
CA SER A 160 -10.37 -17.57 -4.27
C SER A 160 -10.93 -16.69 -3.14
N SER A 161 -10.45 -16.89 -1.90
CA SER A 161 -10.73 -16.05 -0.74
C SER A 161 -10.19 -14.62 -0.91
N LEU A 162 -8.96 -14.45 -1.40
CA LEU A 162 -8.38 -13.12 -1.61
C LEU A 162 -9.19 -12.31 -2.62
N LEU A 163 -9.62 -12.93 -3.72
CA LEU A 163 -10.50 -12.30 -4.71
C LEU A 163 -11.87 -11.91 -4.13
N TYR A 164 -12.41 -12.72 -3.23
CA TYR A 164 -13.66 -12.43 -2.51
C TYR A 164 -13.48 -11.25 -1.53
N ASP A 165 -12.38 -11.22 -0.78
CA ASP A 165 -12.06 -10.13 0.17
C ASP A 165 -11.91 -8.78 -0.52
N LEU A 166 -11.37 -8.72 -1.75
CA LEU A 166 -11.35 -7.48 -2.53
C LEU A 166 -12.75 -6.87 -2.70
N VAL A 167 -13.76 -7.68 -3.02
CA VAL A 167 -15.13 -7.21 -3.22
C VAL A 167 -15.84 -6.97 -1.89
N VAL A 168 -15.78 -7.92 -0.97
CA VAL A 168 -16.64 -7.95 0.23
C VAL A 168 -16.03 -7.18 1.42
N TYR A 169 -14.71 -7.21 1.60
CA TYR A 169 -14.05 -6.46 2.65
C TYR A 169 -13.65 -5.05 2.17
N TYR A 170 -13.00 -4.95 1.01
CA TYR A 170 -12.45 -3.69 0.51
C TYR A 170 -13.40 -2.87 -0.38
N GLY A 171 -14.54 -3.43 -0.78
CA GLY A 171 -15.57 -2.75 -1.59
C GLY A 171 -15.23 -2.61 -3.08
N TYR A 172 -14.22 -3.34 -3.58
CA TYR A 172 -13.75 -3.23 -4.96
C TYR A 172 -14.83 -3.62 -5.98
N ASN A 173 -15.28 -2.64 -6.77
CA ASN A 173 -16.39 -2.78 -7.71
C ASN A 173 -16.04 -2.51 -9.19
N LYS A 174 -14.77 -2.19 -9.50
CA LYS A 174 -14.35 -1.79 -10.86
C LYS A 174 -14.20 -2.98 -11.82
N ASP A 175 -13.87 -4.18 -11.31
CA ASP A 175 -13.87 -5.41 -12.11
C ASP A 175 -15.23 -6.12 -12.03
N LYS A 176 -16.08 -5.89 -13.04
CA LYS A 176 -17.43 -6.47 -13.10
C LYS A 176 -17.43 -8.00 -13.09
N LYS A 177 -16.43 -8.64 -13.73
CA LYS A 177 -16.36 -10.11 -13.80
C LYS A 177 -16.08 -10.71 -12.42
N LEU A 178 -15.17 -10.10 -11.67
CA LEU A 178 -14.91 -10.47 -10.28
C LEU A 178 -16.16 -10.26 -9.42
N VAL A 179 -16.79 -9.09 -9.50
CA VAL A 179 -18.01 -8.75 -8.76
C VAL A 179 -19.13 -9.75 -9.03
N GLU A 180 -19.45 -10.05 -10.29
CA GLU A 180 -20.42 -11.07 -10.67
C GLU A 180 -20.05 -12.47 -10.15
N SER A 181 -18.77 -12.84 -10.18
CA SER A 181 -18.29 -14.13 -9.66
C SER A 181 -18.34 -14.24 -8.14
N VAL A 182 -18.41 -13.12 -7.42
CA VAL A 182 -18.64 -13.07 -5.97
C VAL A 182 -20.14 -13.13 -5.66
N PHE A 183 -20.96 -12.30 -6.30
CA PHE A 183 -22.41 -12.28 -6.06
C PHE A 183 -23.09 -13.62 -6.37
N LYS A 184 -22.67 -14.33 -7.42
CA LYS A 184 -23.16 -15.68 -7.76
C LYS A 184 -22.92 -16.74 -6.66
N LYS A 185 -22.07 -16.48 -5.65
CA LYS A 185 -21.95 -17.36 -4.47
C LYS A 185 -23.09 -17.17 -3.45
N PHE A 186 -23.72 -15.98 -3.42
CA PHE A 186 -24.83 -15.67 -2.51
C PHE A 186 -26.18 -16.09 -3.09
N ASP A 187 -26.38 -15.98 -4.41
CA ASP A 187 -27.61 -16.37 -5.11
C ASP A 187 -27.98 -17.87 -4.93
N LEU A 188 -27.04 -18.69 -4.45
CA LEU A 188 -27.23 -20.11 -4.17
C LEU A 188 -27.91 -20.40 -2.81
N ILE A 189 -28.14 -19.38 -1.96
CA ILE A 189 -28.86 -19.53 -0.68
C ILE A 189 -30.36 -19.20 -0.85
N VAL A 190 -31.00 -19.82 -1.84
CA VAL A 190 -32.46 -19.94 -1.87
C VAL A 190 -32.83 -21.19 -1.06
N PHE A 191 -33.26 -21.00 0.18
CA PHE A 191 -33.74 -22.10 1.01
C PHE A 191 -34.90 -22.82 0.30
N PRO A 192 -34.90 -24.17 0.22
CA PRO A 192 -36.08 -24.90 -0.20
C PRO A 192 -37.17 -24.70 0.86
N ILE A 193 -38.18 -23.89 0.52
CA ILE A 193 -39.37 -23.74 1.36
C ILE A 193 -40.12 -25.07 1.31
N TRP A 194 -40.01 -25.86 2.38
CA TRP A 194 -40.79 -27.07 2.56
C TRP A 194 -42.26 -26.69 2.76
N SER A 195 -43.02 -26.66 1.67
CA SER A 195 -44.48 -26.63 1.71
C SER A 195 -44.97 -27.88 2.45
N SER A 196 -45.69 -27.66 3.54
CA SER A 196 -46.29 -28.70 4.39
C SER A 196 -47.53 -29.32 3.74
#